data_AF-A0A1V2UM16-F1
#
_entry.id   AF-A0A1V2UM16-F1
#
_cell.length_a   1.000
_cell.length_b   1.000
_cell.length_c   1.000
_cell.angle_alpha   90.00
_cell.angle_beta   90.00
_cell.angle_gamma   90.00
#
_symmetry.space_group_name_H-M   'P 1'
#
loop_
_entity.id
_entity.type
_entity.pdbx_description
1 polymer ?
#
loop_
_entity_poly.entity_id
_entity_poly.type
_entity_poly.pdbx_seq_one_letter_code
_entity_poly.pdbx_strand_id
1 'polypeptide(L)'
;VVRTAASKFDEAMSNVRVIYQNGITELEELWNDWLGRVRNYTPHLTYNEVIETLAEVNCTKWEIVDEPTQEFRDKIRQIDQMSEQFQTLADEITRKINEMVTSDKELANQLFGV
;
A
#
# COMPACT_ATOMS: atom_id res chain seq x y z
N VAL A 1 -19.53 1.77 16.45
CA VAL A 1 -18.18 1.31 16.90
C VAL A 1 -17.49 0.48 15.83
N VAL A 2 -17.99 -0.72 15.48
CA VAL A 2 -17.35 -1.62 14.49
C VAL A 2 -17.14 -0.93 13.13
N ARG A 3 -18.20 -0.34 12.55
CA ARG A 3 -18.09 0.42 11.30
C ARG A 3 -17.12 1.61 11.37
N THR A 4 -17.06 2.27 12.52
CA THR A 4 -16.13 3.39 12.75
C THR A 4 -14.68 2.90 12.77
N ALA A 5 -14.42 1.73 13.36
CA ALA A 5 -13.10 1.12 13.36
C ALA A 5 -12.68 0.69 11.95
N ALA A 6 -13.58 0.09 11.17
CA ALA A 6 -13.34 -0.27 9.76
C ALA A 6 -12.98 0.96 8.91
N SER A 7 -13.78 2.02 8.98
CA SER A 7 -13.50 3.26 8.25
C SER A 7 -12.14 3.87 8.60
N LYS A 8 -11.74 3.87 9.88
CA LYS A 8 -10.42 4.37 10.30
C LYS A 8 -9.27 3.48 9.84
N PHE A 9 -9.49 2.17 9.81
CA PHE A 9 -8.52 1.21 9.31
C PHE A 9 -8.29 1.42 7.81
N ASP A 10 -9.36 1.55 7.03
CA ASP A 10 -9.29 1.80 5.59
C ASP A 10 -8.59 3.13 5.27
N GLU A 11 -8.89 4.18 6.04
CA GLU A 11 -8.21 5.47 5.90
C GLU A 11 -6.69 5.33 6.16
N ALA A 12 -6.31 4.65 7.25
CA ALA A 12 -4.90 4.42 7.57
C ALA A 12 -4.20 3.61 6.48
N MET A 13 -4.83 2.53 5.98
CA MET A 13 -4.29 1.70 4.92
C MET A 13 -4.18 2.44 3.58
N SER A 14 -5.14 3.31 3.27
CA SER A 14 -5.08 4.18 2.10
C SER A 14 -3.89 5.14 2.17
N ASN A 15 -3.65 5.76 3.32
CA ASN A 15 -2.49 6.64 3.53
C ASN A 15 -1.17 5.89 3.33
N VAL A 16 -1.04 4.68 3.87
CA VAL A 16 0.15 3.85 3.68
C VAL A 16 0.33 3.45 2.20
N ARG A 17 -0.75 3.16 1.49
CA ARG A 17 -0.68 2.88 0.03
C ARG A 17 -0.12 4.07 -0.73
N VAL A 18 -0.59 5.27 -0.43
CA VAL A 18 -0.12 6.51 -1.08
C VAL A 18 1.38 6.71 -0.86
N ILE A 19 1.90 6.41 0.34
CA ILE A 19 3.34 6.48 0.62
C ILE A 19 4.13 5.58 -0.33
N TYR A 20 3.72 4.31 -0.50
CA TYR A 20 4.42 3.40 -1.42
C TYR A 20 4.26 3.80 -2.89
N GLN A 21 3.10 4.30 -3.28
CA GLN A 21 2.87 4.80 -4.65
C GLN A 21 3.76 6.01 -4.96
N ASN A 22 3.85 6.96 -4.03
CA ASN A 22 4.74 8.11 -4.16
C ASN A 22 6.20 7.66 -4.18
N GLY A 23 6.59 6.71 -3.33
CA GLY A 23 7.92 6.11 -3.34
C GLY A 23 8.30 5.56 -4.73
N ILE A 24 7.41 4.84 -5.41
CA ILE A 24 7.66 4.34 -6.77
C ILE A 24 7.94 5.51 -7.75
N THR A 25 7.16 6.58 -7.66
CA THR A 25 7.37 7.78 -8.50
C THR A 25 8.70 8.46 -8.18
N GLU A 26 9.01 8.65 -6.89
CA GLU A 26 10.23 9.30 -6.42
C GLU A 26 11.49 8.53 -6.84
N LEU A 27 11.46 7.19 -6.90
CA LEU A 27 12.59 6.39 -7.38
C LEU A 27 12.89 6.62 -8.87
N GLU A 28 11.85 6.68 -9.72
CA GLU A 28 12.00 7.00 -11.14
C GLU A 28 12.50 8.44 -11.33
N GLU A 29 11.97 9.40 -10.57
CA GLU A 29 12.43 10.79 -10.60
C GLU A 29 13.90 10.91 -10.18
N LEU A 30 14.28 10.24 -9.09
CA LEU A 30 15.65 10.20 -8.59
C LEU A 30 16.61 9.64 -9.63
N TRP A 31 16.27 8.51 -10.24
CA TRP A 31 17.10 7.89 -11.27
C TRP A 31 17.30 8.82 -12.48
N ASN A 32 16.21 9.45 -12.97
CA ASN A 32 16.28 10.33 -14.13
C ASN A 32 17.05 11.62 -13.85
N ASP A 33 16.85 12.26 -12.69
CA ASP A 33 17.60 13.46 -12.29
C ASP A 33 19.09 13.14 -12.16
N TRP A 34 19.42 12.06 -11.43
CA TRP A 34 20.80 11.65 -11.25
C TRP A 34 21.48 11.30 -12.57
N LEU A 35 20.83 10.54 -13.45
CA LEU A 35 21.39 10.19 -14.76
C LEU A 35 21.59 11.43 -15.64
N GLY A 36 20.68 12.40 -15.55
CA GLY A 36 20.82 13.71 -16.18
C GLY A 36 22.06 14.46 -15.68
N ARG A 37 22.29 14.47 -14.36
CA ARG A 37 23.48 15.09 -13.76
C ARG A 37 24.76 14.40 -14.19
N VAL A 38 24.81 13.07 -14.15
CA VAL A 38 25.99 12.29 -14.58
C VAL A 38 26.36 12.65 -16.02
N ARG A 39 25.38 12.66 -16.93
CA ARG A 39 25.60 13.03 -18.34
C ARG A 39 26.13 14.45 -18.52
N ASN A 40 25.70 15.39 -17.69
CA ASN A 40 26.22 16.76 -17.72
C ASN A 40 27.70 16.83 -17.29
N TYR A 41 28.13 15.99 -16.34
CA TYR A 41 29.53 15.92 -15.91
C TYR A 41 30.40 15.06 -16.83
N THR A 42 29.81 14.17 -17.62
CA THR A 42 30.52 13.27 -18.54
C THR A 42 30.10 13.48 -20.00
N PRO A 43 30.24 14.69 -20.57
CA PRO A 43 29.72 15.02 -21.90
C PRO A 43 30.42 14.25 -23.04
N HIS A 44 31.57 13.64 -22.76
CA HIS A 44 32.35 12.87 -23.73
C HIS A 44 32.03 11.37 -23.71
N LEU A 45 31.29 10.90 -22.70
CA LEU A 45 30.87 9.50 -22.61
C LEU A 45 29.52 9.32 -23.30
N THR A 46 29.40 8.21 -24.01
CA THR A 46 28.12 7.72 -24.52
C THR A 46 27.23 7.24 -23.38
N TYR A 47 25.93 7.11 -23.65
CA TYR A 47 24.98 6.57 -22.68
C TYR A 47 25.40 5.18 -22.17
N ASN A 48 25.88 4.31 -23.06
CA ASN A 48 26.28 2.95 -22.68
C ASN A 48 27.52 2.96 -21.78
N GLU A 49 28.55 3.76 -22.11
CA GLU A 49 29.75 3.89 -21.26
C GLU A 49 29.39 4.38 -19.86
N VAL A 50 28.44 5.33 -19.77
CA VAL A 50 27.90 5.78 -18.47
C VAL A 50 27.24 4.62 -17.73
N ILE A 51 26.29 3.92 -18.33
CA ILE A 51 25.57 2.82 -17.67
C ILE A 51 26.50 1.65 -17.28
N GLU A 52 27.45 1.29 -18.13
CA GLU A 52 28.44 0.24 -17.84
C GLU A 52 29.32 0.63 -16.65
N THR A 53 29.86 1.85 -16.63
CA THR A 53 30.68 2.34 -15.50
C THR A 53 29.88 2.37 -14.19
N LEU A 54 28.60 2.74 -14.25
CA LEU A 54 27.73 2.75 -13.08
C LEU A 54 27.40 1.34 -12.60
N ALA A 55 27.28 0.38 -13.52
CA ALA A 55 27.09 -1.03 -13.17
C ALA A 55 28.32 -1.62 -12.45
N GLU A 56 29.54 -1.18 -12.76
CA GLU A 56 30.76 -1.63 -12.06
C GLU A 56 30.76 -1.30 -10.56
N VAL A 57 29.99 -0.29 -10.15
CA VAL A 57 29.86 0.15 -8.76
C VAL A 57 28.48 -0.13 -8.16
N ASN A 58 27.69 -1.02 -8.78
CA ASN A 58 26.33 -1.37 -8.32
C ASN A 58 25.42 -0.14 -8.18
N CYS A 59 25.48 0.75 -9.18
CA CYS A 59 24.61 1.91 -9.28
C CYS A 59 23.70 1.76 -10.50
N THR A 60 22.90 0.68 -10.51
CA THR A 60 22.06 0.30 -11.64
C THR A 60 20.62 0.78 -11.46
N LYS A 61 19.88 0.91 -12.58
CA LYS A 61 18.42 1.15 -12.52
C LYS A 61 17.72 0.02 -11.76
N TRP A 62 18.22 -1.20 -11.87
CA TRP A 62 17.67 -2.34 -11.15
C TRP A 62 17.70 -2.11 -9.64
N GLU A 63 18.87 -1.77 -9.07
CA GLU A 63 19.05 -1.59 -7.63
C GLU A 63 18.38 -0.33 -7.09
N ILE A 64 18.35 0.74 -7.89
CA ILE A 64 17.79 2.02 -7.45
C ILE A 64 16.27 2.08 -7.66
N VAL A 65 15.75 1.47 -8.71
CA VAL A 65 14.35 1.62 -9.11
C VAL A 65 13.61 0.30 -9.10
N ASP A 66 14.06 -0.69 -9.88
CA ASP A 66 13.22 -1.84 -10.20
C ASP A 66 13.01 -2.78 -9.00
N GLU A 67 14.07 -3.09 -8.25
CA GLU A 67 14.01 -3.93 -7.05
C GLU A 67 13.20 -3.26 -5.93
N PRO A 68 13.47 -2.01 -5.51
CA PRO A 68 12.63 -1.33 -4.52
C PRO A 68 11.18 -1.14 -4.99
N THR A 69 10.95 -0.91 -6.29
CA THR A 69 9.60 -0.84 -6.86
C THR A 69 8.84 -2.16 -6.70
N GLN A 70 9.52 -3.30 -6.88
CA GLN A 70 8.91 -4.61 -6.63
C GLN A 70 8.52 -4.77 -5.16
N GLU A 71 9.42 -4.42 -4.23
CA GLU A 71 9.13 -4.45 -2.80
C GLU A 71 7.91 -3.57 -2.44
N PHE A 72 7.85 -2.35 -2.97
CA PHE A 72 6.73 -1.44 -2.73
C PHE A 72 5.41 -1.97 -3.31
N ARG A 73 5.44 -2.59 -4.50
CA ARG A 73 4.26 -3.25 -5.07
C ARG A 73 3.79 -4.41 -4.22
N ASP A 74 4.71 -5.18 -3.63
CA ASP A 74 4.36 -6.28 -2.73
C ASP A 74 3.76 -5.76 -1.42
N LYS A 75 4.25 -4.63 -0.90
CA LYS A 75 3.63 -3.96 0.25
C LYS A 75 2.23 -3.45 -0.07
N ILE A 76 1.99 -2.90 -1.26
CA ILE A 76 0.65 -2.51 -1.70
C ILE A 76 -0.30 -3.71 -1.74
N ARG A 77 0.15 -4.86 -2.26
CA ARG A 77 -0.67 -6.09 -2.26
C ARG A 77 -0.98 -6.58 -0.84
N GLN A 78 -0.03 -6.47 0.10
CA GLN A 78 -0.28 -6.81 1.51
C GLN A 78 -1.34 -5.88 2.12
N ILE A 79 -1.30 -4.58 1.80
CA ILE A 79 -2.33 -3.62 2.22
C ILE A 79 -3.71 -4.03 1.68
N ASP A 80 -3.82 -4.38 0.39
CA ASP A 80 -5.06 -4.86 -0.22
C ASP A 80 -5.65 -6.05 0.56
N GLN A 81 -4.81 -7.05 0.82
CA GLN A 81 -5.21 -8.26 1.55
C GLN A 81 -5.66 -7.95 2.99
N MET A 82 -4.93 -7.08 3.69
CA MET A 82 -5.26 -6.70 5.07
C MET A 82 -6.56 -5.91 5.15
N SER A 83 -6.81 -4.98 4.22
CA SER A 83 -8.09 -4.25 4.11
C SER A 83 -9.26 -5.19 3.87
N GLU A 84 -9.13 -6.14 2.94
CA GLU A 84 -10.18 -7.12 2.66
C GLU A 84 -10.50 -8.01 3.89
N GLN A 85 -9.46 -8.53 4.56
CA GLN A 85 -9.61 -9.34 5.76
C GLN A 85 -10.27 -8.58 6.90
N PHE A 86 -9.86 -7.33 7.12
CA PHE A 86 -10.44 -6.49 8.17
C PHE A 86 -11.90 -6.16 7.88
N GLN A 87 -12.23 -5.81 6.64
CA GLN A 87 -13.59 -5.51 6.23
C GLN A 87 -14.51 -6.72 6.40
N THR A 88 -14.04 -7.90 5.97
CA THR A 88 -14.75 -9.18 6.18
C THR A 88 -15.06 -9.42 7.66
N LEU A 89 -14.05 -9.24 8.54
CA LEU A 89 -14.23 -9.39 9.98
C LEU A 89 -15.23 -8.37 10.55
N ALA A 90 -15.16 -7.11 10.11
CA ALA A 90 -16.06 -6.06 10.55
C ALA A 90 -17.52 -6.36 10.16
N ASP A 91 -17.75 -6.92 8.96
CA ASP A 91 -19.06 -7.33 8.50
C ASP A 91 -19.59 -8.54 9.28
N GLU A 92 -18.74 -9.52 9.57
CA GLU A 92 -19.12 -10.67 10.42
C GLU A 92 -19.53 -10.24 11.84
N ILE A 93 -18.74 -9.37 12.47
CA ILE A 93 -19.05 -8.85 13.81
C ILE A 93 -20.37 -8.07 13.77
N THR A 94 -20.54 -7.21 12.77
CA THR A 94 -21.77 -6.40 12.61
C THR A 94 -22.99 -7.30 12.44
N ARG A 95 -22.88 -8.35 11.62
CA ARG A 95 -23.95 -9.35 11.43
C ARG A 95 -24.31 -10.04 12.74
N LYS A 96 -23.32 -10.56 13.48
CA LYS A 96 -23.55 -11.23 14.77
C LYS A 96 -24.20 -10.33 15.81
N ILE A 97 -23.82 -9.05 15.86
CA ILE A 97 -24.47 -8.07 16.74
C ILE A 97 -25.95 -7.91 16.37
N ASN A 98 -26.26 -7.77 15.07
CA ASN A 98 -27.65 -7.63 14.62
C ASN A 98 -28.49 -8.88 14.89
N GLU A 99 -27.91 -10.08 14.73
CA GLU A 99 -28.56 -11.35 15.08
C GLU A 99 -28.91 -11.39 16.58
N MET A 100 -27.97 -11.04 17.46
CA MET A 100 -28.22 -10.98 18.91
C MET A 100 -29.30 -9.96 19.27
N VAL A 101 -29.22 -8.74 18.71
CA VAL A 101 -30.23 -7.69 18.96
C VAL A 101 -31.62 -8.12 18.49
N THR A 102 -31.71 -8.86 17.38
CA THR A 102 -32.98 -9.39 16.87
C THR A 102 -33.53 -10.47 17.79
N SER A 103 -32.70 -11.42 18.20
CA SER A 103 -33.09 -12.48 19.14
C SER A 103 -33.55 -11.91 20.50
N ASP A 104 -32.85 -10.91 21.03
CA ASP A 104 -33.23 -10.24 22.28
C ASP A 104 -34.59 -9.54 22.16
N LYS A 105 -34.86 -8.88 21.03
CA LYS A 105 -36.17 -8.26 20.75
C LYS A 105 -37.28 -9.28 20.64
N GLU A 106 -37.04 -10.41 19.98
CA GLU A 106 -38.02 -11.49 19.86
C GLU A 106 -38.33 -12.10 21.23
N LEU A 107 -37.31 -12.33 22.05
CA LEU A 107 -37.47 -12.86 23.42
C LEU A 107 -38.24 -11.88 24.31
N ALA A 108 -37.94 -10.58 24.23
CA ALA A 108 -38.66 -9.54 24.97
C ALA A 108 -40.16 -9.51 24.57
N ASN A 109 -40.45 -9.60 23.28
CA ASN A 109 -41.82 -9.68 22.77
C ASN A 109 -42.56 -10.91 23.29
N GLN A 110 -41.90 -12.07 23.35
CA GLN A 110 -42.50 -13.30 23.88
C GLN A 110 -42.79 -13.24 25.38
N LEU A 111 -41.90 -12.63 26.16
CA LEU A 111 -42.02 -12.58 27.62
C LEU A 111 -42.92 -11.45 28.12
N PHE A 112 -42.92 -10.30 27.44
CA PHE A 112 -43.54 -9.09 27.93
C PHE A 112 -44.62 -8.51 27.00
N GLY A 113 -44.79 -9.04 25.79
CA GLY A 113 -45.81 -8.58 24.84
C GLY A 113 -45.54 -7.17 24.28
N VAL A 114 -44.31 -6.69 24.36
CA VAL A 114 -43.78 -5.42 23.83
C VAL A 114 -42.52 -5.64 23.01
#